data_AF-A0AA88Z755-F1
#
_entry.id   AF-A0AA88Z755-F1
#
_cell.length_a   1.000
_cell.length_b   1.000
_cell.length_c   1.000
_cell.angle_alpha   90.00
_cell.angle_beta   90.00
_cell.angle_gamma   90.00
#
_symmetry.space_group_name_H-M   'P 1'
#
loop_
_entity.id
_entity.type
_entity.pdbx_description
1 polymer ?
#
loop_
_entity_poly.entity_id
_entity_poly.type
_entity_poly.pdbx_seq_one_letter_code
_entity_poly.pdbx_strand_id
1 'polypeptide(L)'
;MYEYVDHVLATYFGSSAETSEEEAISLLSGNIKNNEVFASGLRADVGRALQDSGYSWKDALEQYEVAFFDTEDDARSYAKRILWDSLFI
;
A
#
# COMPACT_ATOMS: atom_id res chain seq x y z
N MET A 1 -6.66 -12.34 3.31
CA MET A 1 -5.53 -11.98 2.44
C MET A 1 -5.96 -10.74 1.69
N TYR A 2 -5.12 -9.71 1.66
CA TYR A 2 -5.47 -8.39 1.12
C TYR A 2 -4.85 -8.26 -0.27
N GLU A 3 -5.45 -8.94 -1.24
CA GLU A 3 -4.88 -9.13 -2.58
C GLU A 3 -4.58 -7.80 -3.29
N TYR A 4 -5.39 -6.76 -3.06
CA TYR A 4 -5.12 -5.44 -3.65
C TYR A 4 -3.93 -4.75 -2.99
N VAL A 5 -3.75 -4.90 -1.67
CA VAL A 5 -2.61 -4.34 -0.95
C VAL A 5 -1.32 -5.04 -1.40
N ASP A 6 -1.32 -6.37 -1.38
CA ASP A 6 -0.20 -7.19 -1.87
C ASP A 6 0.17 -6.82 -3.32
N HIS A 7 -0.82 -6.73 -4.21
CA HIS A 7 -0.60 -6.37 -5.60
C HIS A 7 0.01 -4.98 -5.74
N VAL A 8 -0.47 -3.98 -4.99
CA VAL A 8 0.06 -2.62 -5.06
C VAL A 8 1.47 -2.54 -4.52
N LEU A 9 1.73 -3.16 -3.36
CA LEU A 9 3.06 -3.19 -2.77
C LEU A 9 4.05 -3.87 -3.72
N ALA A 10 3.72 -5.04 -4.26
CA ALA A 10 4.60 -5.75 -5.19
C ALA A 10 4.84 -4.99 -6.51
N THR A 11 3.82 -4.31 -7.03
CA THR A 11 3.86 -3.72 -8.39
C THR A 11 4.44 -2.31 -8.40
N TYR A 12 4.10 -1.47 -7.42
CA TYR A 12 4.42 -0.05 -7.45
C TYR A 12 5.51 0.33 -6.44
N PHE A 13 5.54 -0.29 -5.27
CA PHE A 13 6.41 0.14 -4.16
C PHE A 13 7.55 -0.83 -3.87
N GLY A 14 7.47 -2.06 -4.36
CA GLY A 14 8.46 -3.09 -4.07
C GLY A 14 9.81 -2.76 -4.69
N SER A 15 10.86 -3.40 -4.19
CA SER A 15 12.25 -3.20 -4.67
C SER A 15 12.41 -3.43 -6.19
N SER A 16 11.48 -4.20 -6.80
CA SER A 16 11.43 -4.43 -8.25
C SER A 16 10.86 -3.27 -9.07
N ALA A 17 10.21 -2.28 -8.44
CA ALA A 17 9.47 -1.26 -9.15
C ALA A 17 10.37 -0.18 -9.80
N GLU A 18 11.69 -0.17 -9.51
CA GLU A 18 12.70 0.81 -10.00
C GLU A 18 12.27 2.29 -9.95
N THR A 19 11.20 2.60 -9.20
CA THR A 19 10.52 3.88 -9.17
C THR A 19 10.61 4.47 -7.77
N SER A 20 10.73 5.80 -7.71
CA SER A 20 10.72 6.49 -6.42
C SER A 20 9.32 6.44 -5.80
N GLU A 21 9.22 6.55 -4.47
CA GLU A 21 7.93 6.58 -3.75
C GLU A 21 6.94 7.59 -4.36
N GLU A 22 7.41 8.78 -4.74
CA GLU A 22 6.57 9.81 -5.36
C GLU A 22 6.04 9.41 -6.74
N GLU A 23 6.85 8.71 -7.55
CA GLU A 23 6.42 8.18 -8.85
C GLU A 23 5.42 7.04 -8.66
N ALA A 24 5.68 6.14 -7.71
CA ALA A 24 4.78 5.05 -7.35
C ALA A 24 3.40 5.59 -6.91
N ILE A 25 3.37 6.62 -6.06
CA ILE A 25 2.13 7.31 -5.65
C ILE A 25 1.42 7.93 -6.85
N SER A 26 2.15 8.56 -7.76
CA SER A 26 1.59 9.19 -8.96
C SER A 26 0.97 8.14 -9.90
N LEU A 27 1.66 7.01 -10.13
CA LEU A 27 1.19 5.88 -10.92
C LEU A 27 -0.04 5.22 -10.29
N LEU A 28 0.01 4.97 -8.97
CA LEU A 28 -1.11 4.43 -8.21
C LEU A 28 -2.33 5.36 -8.29
N SER A 29 -2.14 6.65 -8.06
CA SER A 29 -3.21 7.66 -8.15
C SER A 29 -3.80 7.74 -9.55
N GLY A 30 -2.97 7.63 -10.59
CA GLY A 30 -3.42 7.53 -11.97
C GLY A 30 -4.30 6.29 -12.20
N ASN A 31 -3.89 5.13 -11.67
CA ASN A 31 -4.66 3.90 -11.81
C ASN A 31 -6.00 3.95 -11.05
N ILE A 32 -5.99 4.47 -9.81
CA ILE A 32 -7.19 4.72 -9.00
C ILE A 32 -8.18 5.63 -9.75
N LYS A 33 -7.71 6.70 -10.39
CA LYS A 33 -8.54 7.65 -11.14
C LYS A 33 -9.14 7.04 -12.42
N ASN A 34 -8.43 6.11 -13.05
CA ASN A 34 -8.89 5.46 -14.29
C ASN A 34 -9.71 4.18 -14.05
N ASN A 35 -9.63 3.58 -12.87
CA ASN A 35 -10.28 2.30 -12.56
C ASN A 35 -10.98 2.32 -11.20
N GLU A 36 -12.28 2.64 -11.22
CA GLU A 36 -13.12 2.72 -10.01
C GLU A 36 -13.25 1.37 -9.28
N VAL A 37 -13.26 0.25 -10.02
CA VAL A 37 -13.34 -1.09 -9.41
C VAL A 37 -12.08 -1.38 -8.61
N PHE A 38 -10.92 -1.07 -9.17
CA PHE A 38 -9.63 -1.19 -8.48
C PHE A 38 -9.56 -0.26 -7.27
N ALA A 39 -9.96 1.01 -7.41
CA ALA A 39 -9.99 1.98 -6.32
C ALA A 39 -10.86 1.52 -5.14
N SER A 40 -12.05 1.00 -5.43
CA SER A 40 -12.99 0.49 -4.43
C SER A 40 -12.43 -0.75 -3.71
N GLY A 41 -11.85 -1.68 -4.47
CA GLY A 41 -11.20 -2.88 -3.93
C GLY A 41 -10.02 -2.55 -3.01
N LEU A 42 -9.10 -1.69 -3.49
CA LEU A 42 -7.95 -1.24 -2.71
C LEU A 42 -8.38 -0.50 -1.44
N ARG A 43 -9.38 0.38 -1.52
CA ARG A 43 -9.90 1.10 -0.34
C ARG A 43 -10.50 0.14 0.69
N ALA A 44 -11.24 -0.87 0.24
CA ALA A 44 -11.81 -1.88 1.13
C ALA A 44 -10.72 -2.70 1.82
N ASP A 45 -9.72 -3.16 1.07
CA ASP A 45 -8.62 -3.97 1.60
C ASP A 45 -7.73 -3.17 2.55
N VAL A 46 -7.27 -1.98 2.15
CA VAL A 46 -6.47 -1.09 3.02
C VAL A 46 -7.26 -0.74 4.28
N GLY A 47 -8.55 -0.42 4.14
CA GLY A 47 -9.41 -0.09 5.28
C GLY A 47 -9.54 -1.24 6.28
N ARG A 48 -9.69 -2.49 5.79
CA ARG A 48 -9.73 -3.69 6.63
C ARG A 48 -8.37 -3.98 7.26
N ALA A 49 -7.29 -3.94 6.48
CA ALA A 49 -5.93 -4.22 6.94
C ALA A 49 -5.44 -3.21 7.98
N LEU A 50 -5.87 -1.95 7.90
CA LEU A 50 -5.55 -0.92 8.91
C LEU A 50 -6.31 -1.13 10.24
N GLN A 51 -7.47 -1.78 10.19
CA GLN A 51 -8.29 -2.09 11.36
C GLN A 51 -7.99 -3.48 11.94
N ASP A 52 -7.35 -4.35 11.16
CA ASP A 52 -6.95 -5.69 11.57
C ASP A 52 -5.69 -5.63 12.45
N SER A 53 -5.83 -5.99 13.72
CA SER A 53 -4.71 -6.02 14.67
C SER A 53 -3.85 -7.29 14.53
N GLY A 54 -4.30 -8.28 13.76
CA GLY A 54 -3.55 -9.49 13.44
C GLY A 54 -2.81 -9.42 12.11
N TYR A 55 -3.01 -8.35 11.33
CA TYR A 55 -2.24 -8.09 10.12
C TYR A 55 -0.93 -7.37 10.48
N SER A 56 0.21 -7.91 10.03
CA SER A 56 1.50 -7.25 10.20
C SER A 56 1.89 -6.48 8.94
N TRP A 57 1.78 -5.16 9.03
CA TRP A 57 2.28 -4.22 8.03
C TRP A 57 3.80 -4.27 7.93
N LYS A 58 4.53 -4.57 9.02
CA LYS A 58 5.96 -4.84 8.95
C LYS A 58 6.28 -5.98 8.01
N ASP A 59 5.77 -7.18 8.29
CA ASP A 59 6.01 -8.35 7.43
C ASP A 59 5.60 -8.09 5.98
N ALA A 60 4.46 -7.42 5.75
CA ALA A 60 4.00 -7.11 4.40
C ALA A 60 4.95 -6.15 3.66
N LEU A 61 5.40 -5.07 4.29
CA LEU A 61 6.31 -4.11 3.67
C LEU A 61 7.72 -4.69 3.49
N GLU A 62 8.18 -5.50 4.44
CA GLU A 62 9.47 -6.20 4.39
C GLU A 62 9.47 -7.31 3.31
N GLN A 63 8.36 -8.03 3.14
CA GLN A 63 8.19 -9.08 2.14
C GLN A 63 8.41 -8.55 0.71
N TYR A 64 7.95 -7.33 0.43
CA TYR A 64 8.12 -6.68 -0.85
C TYR A 64 9.35 -5.75 -0.88
N GLU A 65 10.15 -5.75 0.18
CA GLU A 65 11.33 -4.90 0.35
C GLU A 65 11.02 -3.40 0.13
N VAL A 66 9.81 -2.98 0.49
CA VAL A 66 9.33 -1.59 0.33
C VAL A 66 10.02 -0.69 1.35
N ALA A 67 9.95 -1.06 2.63
CA ALA A 67 10.57 -0.34 3.73
C ALA A 67 10.62 -1.22 4.99
N PHE A 68 11.63 -0.98 5.82
CA PHE A 68 11.88 -1.71 7.06
C PHE A 68 11.59 -0.79 8.25
N PHE A 69 10.77 -1.25 9.18
CA PHE A 69 10.36 -0.48 10.36
C PHE A 69 10.68 -1.23 11.66
N ASP A 70 11.02 -0.48 12.71
CA ASP A 70 11.28 -1.09 14.02
C ASP A 70 9.96 -1.52 14.69
N THR A 71 8.92 -0.67 14.59
CA THR A 71 7.60 -0.92 15.19
C THR A 71 6.51 -1.15 14.15
N GLU A 72 5.51 -1.95 14.52
CA GLU A 72 4.31 -2.20 13.70
C GLU A 72 3.47 -0.93 13.51
N ASP A 73 3.46 -0.02 14.48
CA ASP A 73 2.71 1.23 14.38
C ASP A 73 3.33 2.19 13.36
N ASP A 74 4.66 2.25 13.27
CA ASP A 74 5.38 2.99 12.23
C ASP A 74 5.09 2.42 10.84
N ALA A 75 5.20 1.09 10.68
CA ALA A 75 4.89 0.42 9.42
C ALA A 75 3.46 0.68 8.96
N ARG A 76 2.50 0.55 9.88
CA ARG A 76 1.08 0.84 9.61
C ARG A 76 0.87 2.31 9.24
N SER A 77 1.49 3.23 9.96
CA SER A 77 1.38 4.67 9.68
C SER A 77 1.96 5.03 8.31
N TYR A 78 3.08 4.41 7.94
CA TYR A 78 3.68 4.55 6.62
C TYR A 78 2.78 3.99 5.52
N ALA A 79 2.31 2.75 5.66
CA ALA A 79 1.40 2.13 4.70
C ALA A 79 0.10 2.93 4.51
N LYS A 80 -0.44 3.47 5.61
CA LYS A 80 -1.57 4.40 5.55
C LYS A 80 -1.22 5.64 4.73
N ARG A 81 -0.03 6.22 4.91
CA ARG A 81 0.39 7.38 4.13
C ARG A 81 0.47 7.07 2.63
N ILE A 82 1.13 5.99 2.24
CA ILE A 82 1.36 5.69 0.83
C ILE A 82 0.13 5.11 0.12
N LEU A 83 -0.71 4.33 0.81
CA LEU A 83 -1.89 3.69 0.22
C LEU A 83 -3.17 4.48 0.50
N TRP A 84 -3.43 4.82 1.76
CA TRP A 84 -4.68 5.46 2.15
C TRP A 84 -4.73 6.92 1.72
N ASP A 85 -3.67 7.70 1.90
CA ASP A 85 -3.67 9.11 1.48
C ASP A 85 -3.84 9.25 -0.05
N SER A 86 -3.18 8.37 -0.81
CA SER A 86 -3.31 8.26 -2.28
C SER A 86 -4.74 7.98 -2.78
N LEU A 87 -5.61 7.42 -1.93
CA LEU A 87 -7.02 7.19 -2.26
C LEU A 87 -7.91 8.44 -2.13
N PHE A 88 -7.43 9.50 -1.48
CA PHE A 88 -8.19 10.73 -1.23
C PHE A 88 -7.59 11.99 -1.92
N ILE A 89 -6.61 11.81 -2.81
CA ILE A 89 -5.91 12.88 -3.57
C ILE A 89 -6.52 13.17 -4.96
#